data_AF-A0A350YJY6-F1
#
_entry.id   AF-A0A350YJY6-F1
#
_cell.length_a   1.000
_cell.length_b   1.000
_cell.length_c   1.000
_cell.angle_alpha   90.00
_cell.angle_beta   90.00
_cell.angle_gamma   90.00
#
_symmetry.space_group_name_H-M   'P 1'
#
loop_
_entity.id
_entity.type
_entity.pdbx_description
1 polymer ?
#
loop_
_entity_poly.entity_id
_entity_poly.type
_entity_poly.pdbx_seq_one_letter_code
_entity_poly.pdbx_strand_id
1 'polypeptide(L)'
;DYIAMAGTKITIPLNPAFMSLNLAQCVLLIGYEWYQANDSTPENQIRVGKSRPANREEYQNFYDRLEKELDVAGFFVAEAMRPTMTHNLQAALQRAEMTEQELRTWHGVISALIDGPKRGAGKKNG
;
A
#
# COMPACT_ATOMS: atom_id res chain seq x y z
N ASP A 1 14.33 -44.65 15.95
CA ASP A 1 14.96 -45.05 14.69
C ASP A 1 14.79 -44.11 13.51
N TYR A 2 13.59 -43.85 12.99
CA TYR A 2 13.46 -43.11 11.72
C TYR A 2 14.08 -41.69 11.70
N ILE A 3 14.10 -40.98 12.83
CA ILE A 3 14.73 -39.65 12.93
C ILE A 3 16.27 -39.72 12.77
N ALA A 4 16.91 -40.78 13.26
CA ALA A 4 18.36 -40.95 13.18
C ALA A 4 18.85 -41.31 11.77
N MET A 5 17.94 -41.78 10.89
CA MET A 5 18.22 -42.10 9.49
C MET A 5 17.98 -40.91 8.54
N ALA A 6 17.37 -39.81 9.03
CA ALA A 6 17.10 -38.64 8.22
C ALA A 6 18.35 -37.74 8.11
N GLY A 7 18.72 -37.34 6.89
CA GLY A 7 19.86 -36.46 6.65
C GLY A 7 19.65 -35.00 7.10
N THR A 8 18.40 -34.57 7.21
CA THR A 8 18.03 -33.21 7.61
C THR A 8 16.73 -33.23 8.40
N LYS A 9 16.63 -32.38 9.42
CA LYS A 9 15.40 -32.12 10.17
C LYS A 9 14.84 -30.75 9.76
N ILE A 10 13.59 -30.73 9.32
CA ILE A 10 12.85 -29.48 9.05
C ILE A 10 11.99 -29.16 10.27
N THR A 11 12.05 -27.92 10.75
CA THR A 11 11.22 -27.44 11.87
C THR A 11 10.42 -26.23 11.40
N ILE A 12 9.09 -26.32 11.48
CA ILE A 12 8.18 -25.22 11.14
C ILE A 12 8.01 -24.35 12.40
N PRO A 13 8.25 -23.03 12.33
CA PRO A 13 8.08 -22.15 13.48
C PRO A 13 6.59 -21.94 13.77
N LEU A 14 6.05 -22.72 14.71
CA LEU A 14 4.66 -22.64 15.15
C LEU A 14 4.51 -21.79 16.41
N ASN A 15 3.27 -21.40 16.72
CA ASN A 15 2.96 -20.77 17.99
C ASN A 15 3.38 -21.71 19.14
N PRO A 16 4.22 -21.29 20.10
CA PRO A 16 4.65 -22.13 21.23
C PRO A 16 3.49 -22.66 22.08
N ALA A 17 2.35 -21.95 22.13
CA ALA A 17 1.14 -22.40 22.82
C ALA A 17 0.36 -23.49 22.06
N PHE A 18 0.62 -23.67 20.75
CA PHE A 18 -0.04 -24.62 19.87
C PHE A 18 0.93 -25.17 18.82
N MET A 19 1.71 -26.18 19.22
CA MET A 19 2.82 -26.72 18.40
C MET A 19 2.46 -27.92 17.53
N SER A 20 1.18 -28.31 17.45
CA SER A 20 0.76 -29.44 16.62
C SER A 20 0.06 -28.94 15.36
N LEU A 21 0.55 -29.40 14.22
CA LEU A 21 -0.15 -29.33 12.94
C LEU A 21 -0.66 -30.71 12.57
N ASN A 22 -1.77 -30.74 11.86
CA ASN A 22 -2.21 -31.95 11.19
C ASN A 22 -1.20 -32.35 10.10
N LEU A 23 -1.03 -33.65 9.87
CA LEU A 23 -0.14 -34.18 8.84
C LEU A 23 -0.39 -33.55 7.45
N ALA A 24 -1.65 -33.36 7.05
CA ALA A 24 -1.99 -32.75 5.76
C ALA A 24 -1.51 -31.28 5.67
N GLN A 25 -1.54 -30.54 6.79
CA GLN A 25 -1.03 -29.17 6.85
C GLN A 25 0.49 -29.15 6.75
N CYS A 26 1.18 -30.08 7.42
CA CYS A 26 2.62 -30.24 7.28
C CYS A 26 3.02 -30.53 5.82
N VAL A 27 2.34 -31.48 5.17
CA VAL A 27 2.61 -31.83 3.76
C VAL A 27 2.35 -30.64 2.84
N LEU A 28 1.26 -29.91 3.05
CA LEU A 28 0.94 -28.71 2.28
C LEU A 28 2.03 -27.64 2.40
N LEU A 29 2.48 -27.33 3.63
CA LEU A 29 3.51 -26.31 3.85
C LEU A 29 4.83 -26.68 3.19
N ILE A 30 5.29 -27.92 3.33
CA ILE A 30 6.52 -28.38 2.68
C ILE A 30 6.39 -28.35 1.16
N GLY A 31 5.25 -28.77 0.61
CA GLY A 31 4.99 -28.71 -0.83
C GLY A 31 4.95 -27.27 -1.36
N TYR A 32 4.37 -26.34 -0.59
CA TYR A 32 4.30 -24.93 -0.94
C TYR A 32 5.68 -24.27 -0.93
N GLU A 33 6.50 -24.49 0.11
CA GLU A 33 7.86 -23.97 0.17
C GLU A 33 8.76 -24.57 -0.93
N TRP A 34 8.57 -25.85 -1.26
CA TRP A 34 9.27 -26.48 -2.39
C TRP A 34 8.88 -25.85 -3.73
N TYR A 35 7.59 -25.54 -3.91
CA TYR A 35 7.10 -24.85 -5.10
C TYR A 35 7.70 -23.44 -5.18
N GLN A 36 7.60 -22.65 -4.11
CA GLN A 36 8.14 -21.29 -4.06
C GLN A 36 9.66 -21.23 -4.28
N ALA A 37 10.42 -22.20 -3.75
CA ALA A 37 11.87 -22.26 -3.96
C ALA A 37 12.29 -22.38 -5.43
N ASN A 38 11.40 -22.87 -6.30
CA ASN A 38 11.60 -22.98 -7.74
C ASN A 38 10.67 -22.04 -8.54
N ASP A 39 9.84 -21.26 -7.87
CA ASP A 39 8.91 -20.36 -8.53
C ASP A 39 9.69 -19.17 -9.09
N SER A 40 9.73 -19.10 -10.42
CA SER A 40 10.36 -18.02 -11.17
C SER A 40 9.31 -17.03 -11.69
N THR A 41 8.05 -17.19 -11.27
CA THR A 41 6.97 -16.26 -11.63
C THR A 41 7.40 -14.86 -11.18
N PRO A 42 7.51 -13.89 -12.11
CA PRO A 42 7.79 -12.53 -11.75
C PRO A 42 6.78 -12.11 -10.69
N GLU A 43 7.28 -11.62 -9.56
CA GLU A 43 6.46 -11.01 -8.51
C GLU A 43 5.41 -10.13 -9.19
N ASN A 44 4.14 -10.31 -8.84
CA ASN A 44 2.99 -9.78 -9.57
C ASN A 44 3.25 -8.29 -9.84
N GLN A 45 3.77 -7.97 -11.03
CA GLN A 45 4.11 -6.60 -11.39
C GLN A 45 2.75 -5.97 -11.63
N ILE A 46 2.15 -5.43 -10.56
CA ILE A 46 1.19 -4.33 -10.68
C ILE A 46 1.80 -3.46 -11.76
N ARG A 47 1.10 -3.31 -12.89
CA ARG A 47 1.58 -2.61 -14.07
C ARG A 47 1.80 -1.15 -13.70
N VAL A 48 2.93 -0.89 -13.06
CA VAL A 48 3.52 0.41 -12.96
C VAL A 48 3.91 0.72 -14.40
N GLY A 49 3.40 1.81 -14.97
CA GLY A 49 3.87 2.27 -16.28
C GLY A 49 5.37 2.60 -16.24
N LYS A 50 5.85 3.50 -17.09
CA LYS A 50 7.26 3.96 -17.06
C LYS A 50 7.68 4.72 -15.78
N SER A 51 6.83 4.79 -14.75
CA SER A 51 7.04 5.58 -13.54
C SER A 51 7.39 4.65 -12.37
N ARG A 52 8.26 5.08 -11.47
CA ARG A 52 8.62 4.30 -10.28
C ARG A 52 7.55 4.44 -9.18
N PRO A 53 7.48 3.50 -8.23
CA PRO A 53 6.74 3.70 -6.99
C PRO A 53 7.15 5.02 -6.31
N ALA A 54 6.17 5.74 -5.75
CA ALA A 54 6.45 6.93 -4.96
C ALA A 54 7.18 6.52 -3.67
N ASN A 55 8.19 7.29 -3.29
CA ASN A 55 8.95 7.07 -2.07
C ASN A 55 8.25 7.71 -0.86
N ARG A 56 8.75 7.40 0.34
CA ARG A 56 8.17 7.89 1.60
C ARG A 56 8.13 9.42 1.70
N GLU A 57 9.16 10.10 1.20
CA GLU A 57 9.24 11.57 1.26
C GLU A 57 8.18 12.22 0.35
N GLU A 58 7.96 11.66 -0.84
CA GLU A 58 6.91 12.10 -1.76
C GLU A 58 5.52 11.92 -1.16
N TYR A 59 5.25 10.77 -0.55
CA TYR A 59 4.01 10.54 0.20
C TYR A 59 3.84 11.54 1.36
N GLN A 60 4.91 11.79 2.13
CA GLN A 60 4.84 12.73 3.23
C GLN A 60 4.50 14.15 2.74
N ASN A 61 5.15 14.60 1.67
CA ASN A 61 4.84 15.90 1.05
C ASN A 61 3.37 15.98 0.59
N PHE A 62 2.87 14.90 -0.01
CA PHE A 62 1.47 14.80 -0.40
C PHE A 62 0.52 14.87 0.79
N TYR A 63 0.80 14.14 1.87
CA TYR A 63 0.00 14.16 3.09
C TYR A 63 0.00 15.53 3.75
N ASP A 64 1.15 16.18 3.89
CA ASP A 64 1.26 17.50 4.50
C ASP A 64 0.42 18.53 3.74
N ARG A 65 0.49 18.49 2.40
CA ARG A 65 -0.35 19.35 1.56
C ARG A 65 -1.83 19.00 1.71
N LEU A 66 -2.20 17.73 1.59
CA LEU A 66 -3.60 17.31 1.68
C LEU A 66 -4.21 17.70 3.03
N GLU A 67 -3.52 17.45 4.13
CA GLU A 67 -3.98 17.81 5.47
C GLU A 67 -4.16 19.32 5.61
N LYS A 68 -3.20 20.12 5.17
CA LYS A 68 -3.29 21.58 5.20
C LYS A 68 -4.53 22.09 4.45
N GLU A 69 -4.76 21.58 3.24
CA GLU A 69 -5.88 22.05 2.41
C GLU A 69 -7.24 21.57 2.95
N LEU A 70 -7.29 20.38 3.56
CA LEU A 70 -8.47 19.90 4.28
C LEU A 70 -8.77 20.71 5.54
N ASP A 71 -7.74 21.18 6.24
CA ASP A 71 -7.86 22.07 7.40
C ASP A 71 -8.48 23.41 6.96
N VAL A 72 -7.95 24.02 5.88
CA VAL A 72 -8.49 25.25 5.29
C VAL A 72 -9.95 25.07 4.82
N ALA A 73 -10.28 23.91 4.24
CA ALA A 73 -11.63 23.60 3.78
C ALA A 73 -12.63 23.29 4.93
N GLY A 74 -12.15 23.19 6.18
CA GLY A 74 -12.99 22.90 7.35
C GLY A 74 -13.42 21.43 7.45
N PHE A 75 -12.66 20.50 6.87
CA PHE A 75 -12.97 19.06 6.92
C PHE A 75 -12.88 18.49 8.35
N PHE A 76 -11.92 18.97 9.13
CA PHE A 76 -11.71 18.54 10.52
C PHE A 76 -12.59 19.33 11.50
N VAL A 77 -13.91 19.09 11.46
CA VAL A 77 -14.89 19.84 12.27
C VAL A 77 -14.70 19.63 13.78
N ALA A 78 -14.38 18.40 14.19
CA ALA A 78 -14.16 18.05 15.60
C ALA A 78 -12.66 17.80 15.86
N GLU A 79 -12.02 18.70 16.60
CA GLU A 79 -10.58 18.64 16.89
C GLU A 79 -10.16 17.33 17.55
N ALA A 80 -10.99 16.79 18.44
CA ALA A 80 -10.75 15.49 19.09
C ALA A 80 -10.69 14.31 18.10
N MET A 81 -11.35 14.41 16.95
CA MET A 81 -11.38 13.36 15.92
C MET A 81 -10.28 13.53 14.87
N ARG A 82 -9.63 14.70 14.80
CA ARG A 82 -8.60 15.02 13.80
C ARG A 82 -7.51 13.95 13.72
N PRO A 83 -6.88 13.47 14.83
CA PRO A 83 -5.81 12.48 14.74
C PRO A 83 -6.27 11.16 14.09
N THR A 84 -7.46 10.70 14.43
CA THR A 84 -8.05 9.48 13.85
C THR A 84 -8.36 9.66 12.36
N MET A 85 -8.91 10.81 11.97
CA MET A 85 -9.24 11.10 10.58
C MET A 85 -7.98 11.22 9.71
N THR A 86 -6.95 11.92 10.17
CA THR A 86 -5.66 12.04 9.47
C THR A 86 -5.01 10.67 9.31
N HIS A 87 -4.99 9.85 10.36
CA HIS A 87 -4.45 8.49 10.28
C HIS A 87 -5.21 7.62 9.26
N ASN A 88 -6.54 7.69 9.24
CA ASN A 88 -7.36 6.94 8.30
C ASN A 88 -7.10 7.36 6.85
N LEU A 89 -6.95 8.67 6.59
CA LEU A 89 -6.60 9.19 5.27
C LEU A 89 -5.23 8.68 4.82
N GLN A 90 -4.21 8.79 5.68
CA GLN A 90 -2.86 8.29 5.40
C GLN A 90 -2.89 6.79 5.11
N ALA A 91 -3.54 5.99 5.98
CA ALA A 91 -3.63 4.55 5.81
C ALA A 91 -4.34 4.15 4.50
N ALA A 92 -5.40 4.87 4.11
CA ALA A 92 -6.10 4.62 2.85
C ALA A 92 -5.23 4.90 1.63
N LEU A 93 -4.49 6.02 1.64
CA LEU A 93 -3.61 6.43 0.55
C LEU A 93 -2.34 5.58 0.47
N GLN A 94 -1.81 5.11 1.60
CA GLN A 94 -0.67 4.20 1.66
C GLN A 94 -0.97 2.87 0.94
N ARG A 95 -2.18 2.33 1.13
CA ARG A 95 -2.63 1.08 0.47
C ARG A 95 -2.80 1.22 -1.04
N ALA A 96 -2.86 2.44 -1.57
CA ALA A 96 -2.99 2.67 -3.00
C ALA A 96 -1.70 2.39 -3.77
N GLU A 97 -0.53 2.31 -3.09
CA GLU A 97 0.77 1.95 -3.68
C GLU A 97 1.09 2.73 -4.98
N MET A 98 0.70 4.01 -5.00
CA MET A 98 0.85 4.92 -6.12
C MET A 98 2.31 5.16 -6.54
N THR A 99 2.46 5.43 -7.83
CA THR A 99 3.68 5.95 -8.47
C THR A 99 3.91 7.42 -8.19
N GLU A 100 5.14 7.89 -8.44
CA GLU A 100 5.44 9.34 -8.42
C GLU A 100 4.54 10.12 -9.42
N GLN A 101 4.19 9.52 -10.56
CA GLN A 101 3.36 10.18 -11.57
C GLN A 101 1.90 10.28 -11.11
N GLU A 102 1.34 9.23 -10.50
CA GLU A 102 -0.01 9.27 -9.93
C GLU A 102 -0.10 10.26 -8.77
N LEU A 103 0.92 10.31 -7.89
CA LEU A 103 0.98 11.29 -6.81
C LEU A 103 0.96 12.73 -7.35
N ARG A 104 1.70 13.01 -8.43
CA ARG A 104 1.68 14.31 -9.11
C ARG A 104 0.31 14.62 -9.72
N THR A 105 -0.37 13.63 -10.29
CA THR A 105 -1.76 13.81 -10.75
C THR A 105 -2.68 14.19 -9.59
N TRP A 106 -2.57 13.51 -8.44
CA TRP A 106 -3.36 13.83 -7.25
C TRP A 106 -3.07 15.23 -6.69
N HIS A 107 -1.81 15.66 -6.69
CA HIS A 107 -1.47 17.05 -6.40
C HIS A 107 -2.17 18.04 -7.35
N GLY A 108 -2.30 17.69 -8.64
CA GLY A 108 -3.04 18.47 -9.62
C GLY A 108 -4.54 18.52 -9.35
N VAL A 109 -5.13 17.40 -8.91
CA VAL A 109 -6.54 17.34 -8.47
C VAL A 109 -6.78 18.28 -7.30
N ILE A 110 -5.91 18.24 -6.27
CA ILE A 110 -5.99 19.17 -5.13
C ILE A 110 -5.91 20.62 -5.61
N SER A 111 -4.96 20.96 -6.48
CA SER A 111 -4.87 22.32 -7.05
C SER A 111 -6.15 22.74 -7.75
N ALA A 112 -6.72 21.89 -8.59
CA ALA A 112 -7.93 22.22 -9.35
C ALA A 112 -9.15 22.42 -8.45
N LEU A 113 -9.26 21.67 -7.35
CA LEU A 113 -10.34 21.84 -6.37
C LEU A 113 -10.20 23.14 -5.58
N ILE A 114 -8.96 23.55 -5.26
CA ILE A 114 -8.68 24.81 -4.55
C ILE A 114 -8.89 26.02 -5.46
N ASP A 115 -8.34 25.98 -6.67
CA ASP A 115 -8.39 27.10 -7.62
C ASP A 115 -9.80 27.36 -8.14
N GLY A 116 -10.68 26.35 -8.06
CA GLY A 116 -12.02 26.39 -8.63
C GLY A 116 -12.02 26.44 -10.17
N PRO A 117 -13.18 26.66 -10.81
CA PRO A 117 -13.27 26.70 -12.26
C PRO A 117 -12.37 27.81 -12.83
N LYS A 118 -11.42 27.45 -13.70
CA LYS A 118 -10.61 28.44 -14.43
C LYS A 118 -11.54 29.32 -15.28
N ARG A 119 -11.84 30.53 -14.81
CA ARG A 119 -12.53 31.57 -15.60
C ARG A 119 -11.69 31.92 -16.82
N GLY A 120 -11.97 31.30 -17.97
CA GLY A 120 -11.28 31.66 -19.21
C GLY A 120 -11.14 30.59 -20.29
N ALA A 121 -12.16 29.76 -20.55
CA ALA A 121 -12.35 29.21 -21.88
C ALA A 121 -13.38 30.08 -22.60
N GLY A 122 -12.92 31.26 -23.04
CA GLY A 122 -13.75 32.20 -23.80
C GLY A 122 -14.34 31.51 -25.02
N LYS A 123 -15.65 31.70 -25.21
CA LYS A 123 -16.32 31.50 -26.50
C LYS A 123 -15.47 32.18 -27.58
N LYS A 124 -14.86 31.39 -28.46
CA LYS A 124 -14.50 31.87 -29.79
C LYS A 124 -15.79 31.86 -30.60
N ASN A 125 -16.45 33.02 -30.63
CA ASN A 125 -17.33 33.36 -31.74
C ASN A 125 -16.42 33.73 -32.92
N GLY A 126 -16.60 33.04 -34.04
CA GLY A 126 -15.97 33.28 -35.33
C GLY A 126 -16.62 32.37 -36.34
#